data_AF-A0A9P0CF48-F1
#
_entry.id   AF-A0A9P0CF48-F1
#
_cell.length_a   1.000
_cell.length_b   1.000
_cell.length_c   1.000
_cell.angle_alpha   90.00
_cell.angle_beta   90.00
_cell.angle_gamma   90.00
#
_symmetry.space_group_name_H-M   'P 1'
#
loop_
_entity.id
_entity.type
_entity.pdbx_description
1 polymer ?
#
loop_
_entity_poly.entity_id
_entity_poly.type
_entity_poly.pdbx_seq_one_letter_code
_entity_poly.pdbx_strand_id
1 'polypeptide(L)'
;MEKSLQSLKMCNPKTKGHEISDLNVTLPHPSVDWTPETGYPPGTPVHFLPWRPWGAGTHLGLTIVMDSELDEYYCSSEASTGFKIVLHNPVETPKIATFGTFISPGEQTQYVIQPIINIATQSIEGVAEDKRQCVFSNERRLRFYRTYTQHNCILECEANFTLSFCECVMYYMPIAMEMRLSDSLTNITKIVNGTNRPKCGCLPGCYGLSYTKTQSASLLSGKLKIKPELLGNKDPQYFERNIAVLHLFFQDTQFTGFMKGELFGFTEFLSNTGGLLGLFMGFSFLSAFEAFYFLSLRLWCTVIRKRKIESELLETEQADKKFKHMFPFPFLR
;
A
#
# COMPACT_ATOMS: atom_id res chain seq x y z
N MET A 1 -30.88 -33.82 -23.51
CA MET A 1 -30.35 -35.16 -23.17
C MET A 1 -29.09 -35.37 -23.97
N GLU A 2 -27.96 -35.48 -23.26
CA GLU A 2 -26.76 -36.24 -23.65
C GLU A 2 -26.29 -36.17 -25.10
N LYS A 3 -25.20 -35.41 -25.32
CA LYS A 3 -23.94 -35.83 -25.99
C LYS A 3 -23.29 -34.66 -26.72
N SER A 4 -22.30 -34.05 -26.07
CA SER A 4 -21.11 -33.45 -26.72
C SER A 4 -20.09 -32.84 -25.74
N LEU A 5 -20.20 -33.10 -24.43
CA LEU A 5 -19.12 -32.85 -23.46
C LEU A 5 -18.12 -34.02 -23.46
N GLN A 6 -17.37 -34.17 -24.54
CA GLN A 6 -16.27 -35.14 -24.58
C GLN A 6 -15.21 -34.72 -25.60
N SER A 7 -14.44 -33.67 -25.30
CA SER A 7 -13.01 -33.55 -25.61
C SER A 7 -12.45 -32.17 -25.26
N LEU A 8 -12.47 -31.79 -23.99
CA LEU A 8 -11.43 -30.89 -23.47
C LEU A 8 -10.46 -31.77 -22.69
N LYS A 9 -9.59 -32.48 -23.43
CA LYS A 9 -8.34 -32.95 -22.86
C LYS A 9 -7.52 -31.70 -22.56
N MET A 10 -7.67 -31.15 -21.37
CA MET A 10 -6.65 -30.27 -20.81
C MET A 10 -5.32 -31.03 -20.90
N CYS A 11 -4.36 -30.46 -21.61
CA CYS A 11 -2.97 -30.86 -21.52
C CYS A 11 -2.64 -30.94 -20.03
N ASN A 12 -2.41 -32.14 -19.53
CA ASN A 12 -1.86 -32.38 -18.20
C ASN A 12 -0.36 -32.03 -18.32
N PRO A 13 0.11 -30.84 -17.89
CA PRO A 13 1.55 -30.71 -17.72
C PRO A 13 1.85 -31.57 -16.51
N LYS A 14 2.57 -32.69 -16.72
CA LYS A 14 3.18 -33.43 -15.63
C LYS A 14 3.85 -32.40 -14.72
N THR A 15 3.30 -32.18 -13.54
CA THR A 15 3.83 -31.27 -12.52
C THR A 15 5.11 -31.88 -11.97
N LYS A 16 6.21 -31.75 -12.72
CA LYS A 16 7.50 -31.57 -12.09
C LYS A 16 7.37 -30.28 -11.29
N GLY A 17 7.63 -30.34 -9.99
CA GLY A 17 7.84 -29.12 -9.22
C GLY A 17 8.81 -28.26 -10.00
N HIS A 18 8.42 -27.01 -10.29
CA HIS A 18 9.31 -26.07 -10.95
C HIS A 18 10.52 -25.90 -10.02
N GLU A 19 11.58 -26.63 -10.34
CA GLU A 19 12.88 -26.38 -9.77
C GLU A 19 13.26 -24.95 -10.16
N ILE A 20 13.88 -24.23 -9.23
CA ILE A 20 14.41 -22.86 -9.38
C ILE A 20 15.25 -22.71 -10.69
N SER A 21 15.75 -23.83 -11.21
CA SER A 21 16.34 -24.06 -12.53
C SER A 21 15.60 -23.39 -13.70
N ASP A 22 14.27 -23.47 -13.77
CA ASP A 22 13.52 -22.96 -14.92
C ASP A 22 13.52 -21.42 -14.97
N LEU A 23 13.48 -20.74 -13.82
CA LEU A 23 13.52 -19.28 -13.75
C LEU A 23 14.86 -18.70 -14.24
N ASN A 24 15.98 -19.40 -13.97
CA ASN A 24 17.30 -18.99 -14.46
C ASN A 24 17.44 -19.12 -15.98
N VAL A 25 16.67 -20.02 -16.61
CA VAL A 25 16.64 -20.17 -18.08
C VAL A 25 15.76 -19.09 -18.71
N THR A 26 14.64 -18.73 -18.07
CA THR A 26 13.69 -17.74 -18.61
C THR A 26 14.13 -16.28 -18.37
N LEU A 27 14.85 -16.01 -17.27
CA LEU A 27 15.32 -14.67 -16.90
C LEU A 27 16.83 -14.73 -16.61
N PRO A 28 17.70 -14.50 -17.61
CA PRO A 28 19.14 -14.59 -17.44
C PRO A 28 19.74 -13.43 -16.61
N HIS A 29 18.93 -12.42 -16.28
CA HIS A 29 19.38 -11.23 -15.56
C HIS A 29 19.17 -11.39 -14.05
N PRO A 30 20.18 -11.05 -13.23
CA PRO A 30 20.04 -11.09 -11.78
C PRO A 30 18.96 -10.10 -11.31
N SER A 31 18.07 -10.59 -10.45
CA SER A 31 17.00 -9.81 -9.82
C SER A 31 17.48 -9.16 -8.52
N VAL A 32 16.99 -7.96 -8.24
CA VAL A 32 17.27 -7.23 -7.01
C VAL A 32 16.04 -7.22 -6.13
N ASP A 33 16.26 -7.22 -4.82
CA ASP A 33 15.20 -7.02 -3.83
C ASP A 33 14.76 -5.54 -3.80
N TRP A 34 14.01 -5.14 -4.83
CA TRP A 34 13.46 -3.81 -4.97
C TRP A 34 12.04 -3.76 -4.41
N THR A 35 11.75 -2.73 -3.61
CA THR A 35 10.39 -2.40 -3.17
C THR A 35 10.16 -0.88 -3.27
N PRO A 36 8.90 -0.41 -3.28
CA PRO A 36 8.61 1.02 -3.22
C PRO A 36 9.18 1.74 -1.98
N GLU A 37 9.40 0.99 -0.89
CA GLU A 37 9.91 1.50 0.39
C GLU A 37 11.44 1.55 0.43
N THR A 38 12.11 0.48 0.01
CA THR A 38 13.59 0.38 0.05
C THR A 38 14.28 0.91 -1.20
N GLY A 39 13.57 0.99 -2.33
CA GLY A 39 14.14 1.38 -3.61
C GLY A 39 15.21 0.39 -4.11
N TYR A 40 16.13 0.89 -4.95
CA TYR A 40 17.26 0.11 -5.44
C TYR A 40 18.42 0.18 -4.44
N PRO A 41 19.04 -0.95 -4.05
CA PRO A 41 20.26 -0.98 -3.27
C PRO A 41 21.40 -0.16 -3.91
N PRO A 42 22.29 0.43 -3.09
CA PRO A 42 23.42 1.20 -3.59
C PRO A 42 24.38 0.33 -4.41
N GLY A 43 24.87 0.85 -5.54
CA GLY A 43 25.81 0.12 -6.42
C GLY A 43 25.16 -0.86 -7.41
N THR A 44 23.83 -0.92 -7.49
CA THR A 44 23.12 -1.81 -8.42
C THR A 44 23.37 -1.43 -9.89
N PRO A 45 23.86 -2.36 -10.75
CA PRO A 45 24.06 -2.12 -12.18
C PRO A 45 22.75 -1.86 -12.94
N VAL A 46 22.83 -1.28 -14.14
CA VAL A 46 21.66 -0.85 -14.94
C VAL A 46 20.85 -2.04 -15.49
N HIS A 47 21.50 -3.18 -15.73
CA HIS A 47 20.89 -4.35 -16.38
C HIS A 47 20.12 -5.29 -15.44
N PHE A 48 20.05 -4.98 -14.15
CA PHE A 48 19.37 -5.80 -13.17
C PHE A 48 17.85 -5.55 -13.20
N LEU A 49 17.08 -6.56 -12.78
CA LEU A 49 15.62 -6.47 -12.73
C LEU A 49 15.15 -5.96 -11.35
N PRO A 50 14.11 -5.10 -11.29
CA PRO A 50 13.38 -4.50 -12.42
C PRO A 50 14.22 -3.46 -13.19
N TRP A 51 13.98 -3.33 -14.50
CA TRP A 51 14.72 -2.39 -15.34
C TRP A 51 14.36 -0.93 -15.04
N ARG A 52 15.36 -0.07 -15.16
CA ARG A 52 15.22 1.38 -15.02
C ARG A 52 15.10 2.03 -16.39
N PRO A 53 14.23 3.04 -16.56
CA PRO A 53 14.18 3.80 -17.79
C PRO A 53 15.49 4.58 -18.01
N TRP A 54 15.92 4.72 -19.26
CA TRP A 54 17.11 5.52 -19.60
C TRP A 54 16.85 7.02 -19.61
N GLY A 55 15.60 7.44 -19.83
CA GLY A 55 15.22 8.84 -19.84
C GLY A 55 13.80 9.07 -20.31
N ALA A 56 13.50 10.32 -20.65
CA ALA A 56 12.23 10.74 -21.20
C ALA A 56 12.27 10.78 -22.74
N GLY A 57 11.10 10.64 -23.36
CA GLY A 57 10.93 10.65 -24.82
C GLY A 57 10.79 9.26 -25.44
N THR A 58 10.17 9.22 -26.62
CA THR A 58 9.81 7.99 -27.35
C THR A 58 11.02 7.10 -27.68
N HIS A 59 12.17 7.69 -28.00
CA HIS A 59 13.40 6.97 -28.38
C HIS A 59 14.11 6.30 -27.19
N LEU A 60 13.85 6.75 -25.96
CA LEU A 60 14.43 6.21 -24.73
C LEU A 60 13.44 5.35 -23.93
N GLY A 61 12.22 5.19 -24.47
CA GLY A 61 11.17 4.34 -23.93
C GLY A 61 11.25 2.90 -24.43
N LEU A 62 10.20 2.14 -24.13
CA LEU A 62 10.02 0.77 -24.60
C LEU A 62 9.14 0.77 -25.85
N THR A 63 9.61 0.17 -26.93
CA THR A 63 8.82 -0.07 -28.14
C THR A 63 8.58 -1.57 -28.30
N ILE A 64 7.32 -1.96 -28.38
CA ILE A 64 6.89 -3.34 -28.56
C ILE A 64 6.15 -3.44 -29.88
N VAL A 65 6.59 -4.37 -30.74
CA VAL A 65 5.89 -4.73 -31.97
C VAL A 65 5.29 -6.11 -31.75
N MET A 66 3.97 -6.22 -31.87
CA MET A 66 3.22 -7.44 -31.55
C MET A 66 2.44 -7.88 -32.77
N ASP A 67 2.51 -9.18 -33.10
CA ASP A 67 1.73 -9.81 -34.17
C ASP A 67 0.54 -10.53 -33.55
N SER A 68 -0.68 -10.08 -33.88
CA SER A 68 -1.90 -10.64 -33.30
C SER A 68 -2.37 -11.91 -33.98
N GLU A 69 -1.80 -12.27 -35.15
CA GLU A 69 -2.11 -13.52 -35.87
C GLU A 69 -3.62 -13.80 -35.93
N LEU A 70 -4.41 -12.80 -36.38
CA LEU A 70 -5.88 -12.84 -36.28
C LEU A 70 -6.51 -14.05 -36.97
N ASP A 71 -5.86 -14.59 -37.99
CA ASP A 71 -6.38 -15.76 -38.73
C ASP A 71 -6.28 -17.06 -37.91
N GLU A 72 -5.49 -17.09 -36.83
CA GLU A 72 -5.39 -18.22 -35.88
C GLU A 72 -6.42 -18.12 -34.73
N TYR A 73 -7.26 -17.09 -34.70
CA TYR A 73 -8.26 -16.91 -33.64
C TYR A 73 -9.40 -17.91 -33.84
N TYR A 74 -9.47 -18.92 -32.97
CA TYR A 74 -10.56 -19.91 -33.02
C TYR A 74 -11.78 -19.50 -32.18
N CYS A 75 -11.57 -19.17 -30.91
CA CYS A 75 -12.61 -18.77 -29.96
C CYS A 75 -12.07 -17.68 -29.03
N SER A 76 -12.76 -16.55 -28.96
CA SER A 76 -12.36 -15.43 -28.08
C SER A 76 -13.23 -15.41 -26.81
N SER A 77 -12.61 -15.15 -25.67
CA SER A 77 -13.30 -14.82 -24.42
C SER A 77 -13.82 -13.37 -24.39
N GLU A 78 -13.39 -12.56 -25.36
CA GLU A 78 -13.66 -11.12 -25.45
C GLU A 78 -14.25 -10.75 -26.81
N ALA A 79 -15.02 -9.67 -26.87
CA ALA A 79 -15.63 -9.20 -28.12
C ALA A 79 -14.64 -8.47 -29.06
N SER A 80 -13.46 -8.10 -28.56
CA SER A 80 -12.43 -7.36 -29.30
C SER A 80 -11.23 -8.23 -29.67
N THR A 81 -10.55 -7.84 -30.74
CA THR A 81 -9.32 -8.47 -31.22
C THR A 81 -8.10 -7.62 -30.88
N GLY A 82 -6.94 -8.26 -30.68
CA GLY A 82 -5.69 -7.58 -30.35
C GLY A 82 -5.19 -7.94 -28.95
N PHE A 83 -4.56 -6.97 -28.29
CA PHE A 83 -3.86 -7.21 -27.03
C PHE A 83 -4.48 -6.45 -25.87
N LYS A 84 -4.27 -6.94 -24.66
CA LYS A 84 -4.52 -6.19 -23.43
C LYS A 84 -3.19 -5.85 -22.78
N ILE A 85 -3.07 -4.64 -22.26
CA ILE A 85 -1.92 -4.21 -21.45
C ILE A 85 -2.39 -3.60 -20.14
N VAL A 86 -1.63 -3.83 -19.07
CA VAL A 86 -1.83 -3.18 -17.78
C VAL A 86 -0.49 -2.68 -17.27
N LEU A 87 -0.47 -1.43 -16.79
CA LEU A 87 0.68 -0.87 -16.10
C LEU A 87 0.48 -1.08 -14.61
N HIS A 88 1.44 -1.73 -13.95
CA HIS A 88 1.37 -2.03 -12.53
C HIS A 88 2.78 -2.02 -11.92
N ASN A 89 2.83 -2.02 -10.59
CA ASN A 89 4.06 -2.09 -9.84
C ASN A 89 4.70 -3.50 -9.94
N PRO A 90 6.04 -3.62 -10.12
CA PRO A 90 6.72 -4.92 -10.18
C PRO A 90 6.47 -5.86 -8.99
N VAL A 91 6.16 -5.34 -7.79
CA VAL A 91 5.89 -6.17 -6.60
C VAL A 91 4.42 -6.61 -6.49
N GLU A 92 3.57 -6.22 -7.43
CA GLU A 92 2.14 -6.54 -7.46
C GLU A 92 1.82 -7.56 -8.55
N THR A 93 0.81 -8.40 -8.30
CA THR A 93 0.26 -9.28 -9.33
C THR A 93 -0.79 -8.54 -10.18
N PRO A 94 -0.66 -8.52 -11.52
CA PRO A 94 -1.61 -7.82 -12.37
C PRO A 94 -2.92 -8.59 -12.56
N LYS A 95 -4.06 -7.90 -12.40
CA LYS A 95 -5.38 -8.38 -12.84
C LYS A 95 -5.74 -7.87 -14.24
N ILE A 96 -5.12 -8.46 -15.26
CA ILE A 96 -5.29 -8.02 -16.67
C ILE A 96 -6.72 -8.18 -17.20
N ALA A 97 -7.46 -9.19 -16.73
CA ALA A 97 -8.84 -9.44 -17.14
C ALA A 97 -9.76 -8.26 -16.81
N THR A 98 -9.54 -7.60 -15.65
CA THR A 98 -10.39 -6.51 -15.15
C THR A 98 -9.85 -5.13 -15.49
N PHE A 99 -8.53 -4.91 -15.40
CA PHE A 99 -7.93 -3.58 -15.53
C PHE A 99 -7.09 -3.40 -16.81
N GLY A 100 -7.09 -4.39 -17.70
CA GLY A 100 -6.40 -4.32 -18.98
C GLY A 100 -7.01 -3.27 -19.90
N THR A 101 -6.16 -2.47 -20.56
CA THR A 101 -6.53 -1.57 -21.64
C THR A 101 -6.24 -2.24 -22.99
N PHE A 102 -7.11 -2.06 -23.98
CA PHE A 102 -6.99 -2.70 -25.28
C PHE A 102 -6.00 -1.99 -26.19
N ILE A 103 -5.22 -2.77 -26.95
CA ILE A 103 -4.36 -2.33 -28.05
C ILE A 103 -4.84 -3.01 -29.32
N SER A 104 -5.30 -2.20 -30.27
CA SER A 104 -5.81 -2.67 -31.56
C SER A 104 -4.66 -3.01 -32.52
N PRO A 105 -4.76 -4.10 -33.29
CA PRO A 105 -3.87 -4.33 -34.42
C PRO A 105 -4.18 -3.35 -35.56
N GLY A 106 -3.19 -3.08 -36.41
CA GLY A 106 -3.25 -2.08 -37.48
C GLY A 106 -3.04 -0.64 -37.03
N GLU A 107 -2.77 -0.43 -35.74
CA GLU A 107 -2.52 0.88 -35.16
C GLU A 107 -1.14 0.94 -34.49
N GLN A 108 -0.53 2.12 -34.56
CA GLN A 108 0.54 2.52 -33.69
C GLN A 108 -0.03 3.30 -32.50
N THR A 109 0.06 2.71 -31.32
CA THR A 109 -0.38 3.29 -30.05
C THR A 109 0.80 3.83 -29.26
N GLN A 110 0.63 5.01 -28.68
CA GLN A 110 1.61 5.68 -27.82
C GLN A 110 1.01 5.90 -26.43
N TYR A 111 1.70 5.39 -25.43
CA TYR A 111 1.36 5.53 -24.02
C TYR A 111 2.39 6.42 -23.34
N VAL A 112 1.92 7.59 -22.91
CA VAL A 112 2.69 8.49 -22.04
C VAL A 112 2.47 8.04 -20.60
N ILE A 113 3.52 7.52 -19.98
CA ILE A 113 3.47 7.01 -18.60
C ILE A 113 3.68 8.16 -17.62
N GLN A 114 2.80 8.25 -16.63
CA GLN A 114 2.88 9.19 -15.52
C GLN A 114 2.88 8.39 -14.20
N PRO A 115 4.00 8.33 -13.47
CA PRO A 115 4.06 7.65 -12.17
C PRO A 115 3.38 8.51 -11.10
N ILE A 116 2.58 7.87 -10.26
CA ILE A 116 2.05 8.43 -9.03
C ILE A 116 2.84 7.79 -7.88
N ILE A 117 3.64 8.63 -7.22
CA ILE A 117 4.56 8.24 -6.14
C ILE A 117 3.97 8.76 -4.84
N ASN A 118 3.69 7.85 -3.90
CA ASN A 118 3.26 8.18 -2.55
C ASN A 118 4.34 7.70 -1.57
N ILE A 119 4.84 8.59 -0.73
CA ILE A 119 5.86 8.28 0.28
C ILE A 119 5.43 8.83 1.64
N ALA A 120 5.97 8.25 2.70
CA ALA A 120 5.78 8.71 4.06
C ALA A 120 7.13 9.05 4.72
N THR A 121 7.12 9.99 5.67
CA THR A 121 8.26 10.19 6.59
C THR A 121 8.34 9.04 7.58
N GLN A 122 9.56 8.69 8.03
CA GLN A 122 9.71 7.69 9.08
C GLN A 122 9.06 8.09 10.42
N SER A 123 8.88 9.40 10.66
CA SER A 123 8.29 9.91 11.90
C SER A 123 6.87 9.37 12.16
N ILE A 124 6.07 9.16 11.10
CA ILE A 124 4.69 8.64 11.24
C ILE A 124 4.62 7.13 11.55
N GLU A 125 5.76 6.43 11.64
CA GLU A 125 5.78 5.01 12.03
C GLU A 125 5.24 4.81 13.46
N GLY A 126 5.46 5.77 14.36
CA GLY A 126 4.91 5.74 15.72
C GLY A 126 3.42 6.09 15.83
N VAL A 127 2.79 6.55 14.74
CA VAL A 127 1.37 6.90 14.72
C VAL A 127 0.53 5.67 14.40
N ALA A 128 -0.53 5.42 15.17
CA ALA A 128 -1.41 4.28 14.96
C ALA A 128 -2.04 4.25 13.54
N GLU A 129 -2.18 3.05 12.98
CA GLU A 129 -2.66 2.79 11.60
C GLU A 129 -3.98 3.50 11.28
N ASP A 130 -4.89 3.56 12.24
CA ASP A 130 -6.22 4.19 12.14
C ASP A 130 -6.14 5.71 11.97
N LYS A 131 -5.12 6.37 12.51
CA LYS A 131 -4.92 7.82 12.36
C LYS A 131 -4.15 8.17 11.10
N ARG A 132 -3.10 7.40 10.77
CA ARG A 132 -2.26 7.67 9.58
C ARG A 132 -2.85 7.15 8.26
N GLN A 133 -3.80 6.22 8.32
CA GLN A 133 -4.51 5.66 7.15
C GLN A 133 -3.55 5.07 6.08
N CYS A 134 -2.42 4.51 6.52
CA CYS A 134 -1.49 3.74 5.70
C CYS A 134 -0.74 2.71 6.55
N VAL A 135 -0.15 1.72 5.89
CA VAL A 135 0.57 0.60 6.52
C VAL A 135 1.98 0.48 5.93
N PHE A 136 2.99 0.28 6.78
CA PHE A 136 4.35 -0.03 6.36
C PHE A 136 4.52 -1.52 6.06
N SER A 137 5.45 -1.90 5.17
CA SER A 137 5.54 -3.32 4.76
C SER A 137 6.03 -4.26 5.87
N ASN A 138 6.65 -3.72 6.92
CA ASN A 138 7.11 -4.46 8.10
C ASN A 138 5.99 -4.77 9.11
N GLU A 139 4.91 -3.98 9.15
CA GLU A 139 3.83 -4.06 10.13
C GLU A 139 2.81 -5.16 9.80
N ARG A 140 2.47 -5.31 8.52
CA ARG A 140 1.54 -6.34 8.03
C ARG A 140 2.20 -7.25 7.02
N ARG A 141 2.41 -8.50 7.43
CA ARG A 141 2.92 -9.55 6.54
C ARG A 141 1.76 -10.29 5.88
N LEU A 142 1.88 -10.48 4.56
CA LEU A 142 0.95 -11.27 3.75
C LEU A 142 1.42 -12.73 3.69
N ARG A 143 0.50 -13.68 3.49
CA ARG A 143 0.85 -15.11 3.42
C ARG A 143 1.45 -15.49 2.08
N PHE A 144 0.94 -14.91 1.00
CA PHE A 144 1.33 -15.29 -0.37
C PHE A 144 2.30 -14.30 -1.02
N TYR A 145 2.34 -13.07 -0.52
CA TYR A 145 3.15 -11.99 -1.08
C TYR A 145 4.22 -11.57 -0.09
N ARG A 146 5.44 -11.32 -0.58
CA ARG A 146 6.56 -10.86 0.25
C ARG A 146 6.37 -9.42 0.73
N THR A 147 5.87 -8.54 -0.13
CA THR A 147 5.72 -7.12 0.12
C THR A 147 4.25 -6.77 0.26
N TYR A 148 3.92 -6.00 1.30
CA TYR A 148 2.56 -5.50 1.48
C TYR A 148 2.28 -4.41 0.45
N THR A 149 1.23 -4.62 -0.34
CA THR A 149 0.58 -3.58 -1.10
C THR A 149 -0.93 -3.70 -0.91
N GLN A 150 -1.67 -2.63 -1.20
CA GLN A 150 -3.11 -2.68 -1.12
C GLN A 150 -3.69 -3.74 -2.06
N HIS A 151 -3.14 -3.86 -3.27
CA HIS A 151 -3.61 -4.82 -4.26
C HIS A 151 -3.36 -6.27 -3.83
N ASN A 152 -2.17 -6.56 -3.31
CA ASN A 152 -1.79 -7.87 -2.82
C ASN A 152 -2.67 -8.28 -1.60
N CYS A 153 -2.96 -7.34 -0.69
CA CYS A 153 -3.87 -7.58 0.44
C CYS A 153 -5.30 -7.90 -0.02
N ILE A 154 -5.82 -7.17 -1.02
CA ILE A 154 -7.16 -7.41 -1.57
C ILE A 154 -7.21 -8.78 -2.26
N LEU A 155 -6.18 -9.14 -3.02
CA LEU A 155 -6.07 -10.44 -3.68
C LEU A 155 -6.07 -11.60 -2.68
N GLU A 156 -5.30 -11.49 -1.60
CA GLU A 156 -5.27 -12.50 -0.54
C GLU A 156 -6.61 -12.58 0.22
N CYS A 157 -7.25 -11.43 0.45
CA CYS A 157 -8.58 -11.37 1.06
C CYS A 157 -9.66 -12.05 0.19
N GLU A 158 -9.65 -11.78 -1.12
CA GLU A 158 -10.56 -12.43 -2.08
C GLU A 158 -10.33 -13.94 -2.17
N ALA A 159 -9.07 -14.37 -2.18
CA ALA A 159 -8.71 -15.79 -2.18
C ALA A 159 -9.21 -16.49 -0.91
N ASN A 160 -8.99 -15.89 0.27
CA ASN A 160 -9.44 -16.44 1.54
C ASN A 160 -10.98 -16.46 1.67
N PHE A 161 -11.64 -15.41 1.17
CA PHE A 161 -13.11 -15.37 1.10
C PHE A 161 -13.65 -16.48 0.20
N THR A 162 -13.08 -16.65 -0.99
CA THR A 162 -13.52 -17.70 -1.93
C THR A 162 -13.26 -19.09 -1.36
N LEU A 163 -12.14 -19.29 -0.68
CA LEU A 163 -11.83 -20.54 0.01
C LEU A 163 -12.83 -20.86 1.12
N SER A 164 -13.15 -19.89 1.98
CA SER A 164 -14.08 -20.12 3.10
C SER A 164 -15.54 -20.28 2.65
N PHE A 165 -15.93 -19.65 1.55
CA PHE A 165 -17.32 -19.68 1.06
C PHE A 165 -17.60 -20.80 0.04
N CYS A 166 -16.65 -21.10 -0.85
CA CYS A 166 -16.80 -22.09 -1.91
C CYS A 166 -15.91 -23.33 -1.77
N GLU A 167 -15.05 -23.39 -0.74
CA GLU A 167 -14.05 -24.45 -0.54
C GLU A 167 -13.07 -24.62 -1.72
N CYS A 168 -12.92 -23.57 -2.52
CA CYS A 168 -12.07 -23.59 -3.71
C CYS A 168 -11.46 -22.22 -3.98
N VAL A 169 -10.36 -22.18 -4.73
CA VAL A 169 -9.71 -20.94 -5.16
C VAL A 169 -9.58 -20.94 -6.68
N MET A 170 -9.72 -19.76 -7.29
CA MET A 170 -9.55 -19.58 -8.73
C MET A 170 -8.10 -19.80 -9.13
N TYR A 171 -7.88 -20.34 -10.34
CA TYR A 171 -6.54 -20.65 -10.84
C TYR A 171 -5.59 -19.44 -10.93
N TYR A 172 -6.12 -18.22 -11.05
CA TYR A 172 -5.33 -16.97 -11.16
C TYR A 172 -5.11 -16.29 -9.81
N MET A 173 -5.77 -16.73 -8.74
CA MET A 173 -5.57 -16.20 -7.39
C MET A 173 -4.34 -16.84 -6.74
N PRO A 174 -3.77 -16.27 -5.67
CA PRO A 174 -2.68 -16.90 -4.96
C PRO A 174 -3.13 -18.23 -4.31
N ILE A 175 -2.40 -19.31 -4.58
CA ILE A 175 -2.71 -20.67 -4.11
C ILE A 175 -1.58 -21.18 -3.21
N ALA A 176 -1.94 -21.75 -2.05
CA ALA A 176 -1.04 -22.55 -1.22
C ALA A 176 -1.04 -23.98 -1.75
N MET A 177 0.09 -24.69 -1.66
CA MET A 177 0.27 -26.05 -2.18
C MET A 177 -0.80 -27.07 -1.72
N GLU A 178 -1.54 -26.77 -0.65
CA GLU A 178 -2.58 -27.62 -0.06
C GLU A 178 -4.01 -27.35 -0.56
N MET A 179 -4.23 -26.35 -1.43
CA MET A 179 -5.58 -25.95 -1.85
C MET A 179 -6.06 -26.65 -3.13
N ARG A 180 -7.34 -27.04 -3.15
CA ARG A 180 -8.01 -27.61 -4.33
C ARG A 180 -8.39 -26.50 -5.31
N LEU A 181 -7.94 -26.65 -6.57
CA LEU A 181 -8.41 -25.84 -7.69
C LEU A 181 -9.86 -26.20 -8.01
N SER A 182 -10.70 -25.19 -8.28
CA SER A 182 -12.06 -25.45 -8.77
C SER A 182 -12.07 -25.67 -10.27
N ASP A 183 -12.59 -26.82 -10.71
CA ASP A 183 -12.89 -27.09 -12.12
C ASP A 183 -14.33 -26.70 -12.51
N SER A 184 -15.19 -26.33 -11.56
CA SER A 184 -16.63 -26.13 -11.81
C SER A 184 -17.13 -24.75 -11.39
N LEU A 185 -17.74 -24.04 -12.35
CA LEU A 185 -18.30 -22.69 -12.21
C LEU A 185 -19.58 -22.61 -11.37
N THR A 186 -20.11 -23.74 -10.90
CA THR A 186 -21.48 -23.84 -10.36
C THR A 186 -21.65 -23.15 -9.00
N ASN A 187 -20.63 -23.11 -8.15
CA ASN A 187 -20.68 -22.42 -6.85
C ASN A 187 -20.38 -20.91 -6.93
N ILE A 188 -19.77 -20.43 -8.01
CA ILE A 188 -19.34 -19.03 -8.18
C ILE A 188 -20.53 -18.09 -8.44
N THR A 189 -21.61 -18.61 -9.03
CA THR A 189 -22.84 -17.83 -9.32
C THR A 189 -23.47 -17.21 -8.08
N LYS A 190 -23.29 -17.80 -6.89
CA LYS A 190 -23.78 -17.26 -5.61
C LYS A 190 -23.01 -16.03 -5.13
N ILE A 191 -21.73 -15.89 -5.51
CA ILE A 191 -20.91 -14.71 -5.19
C ILE A 191 -21.32 -13.51 -6.06
N VAL A 192 -21.66 -13.76 -7.33
CA VAL A 192 -22.05 -12.71 -8.29
C VAL A 192 -23.39 -12.06 -7.93
N ASN A 193 -24.27 -12.76 -7.21
CA ASN A 193 -25.57 -12.24 -6.76
C ASN A 193 -25.46 -11.17 -5.64
N GLY A 194 -24.25 -10.80 -5.20
CA GLY A 194 -23.99 -9.54 -4.49
C GLY A 194 -24.42 -9.47 -3.02
N THR A 195 -24.95 -10.54 -2.43
CA THR A 195 -25.42 -10.55 -1.03
C THR A 195 -24.28 -10.59 -0.01
N ASN A 196 -23.15 -11.24 -0.34
CA ASN A 196 -21.98 -11.35 0.54
C ASN A 196 -20.72 -10.82 -0.16
N ARG A 197 -20.25 -9.64 0.24
CA ARG A 197 -18.97 -9.08 -0.21
C ARG A 197 -17.90 -9.26 0.87
N PRO A 198 -16.65 -9.59 0.50
CA PRO A 198 -15.57 -9.66 1.47
C PRO A 198 -15.32 -8.27 2.08
N LYS A 199 -15.37 -8.17 3.41
CA LYS A 199 -14.97 -6.96 4.13
C LYS A 199 -13.46 -7.00 4.33
N CYS A 200 -12.70 -6.47 3.37
CA CYS A 200 -11.24 -6.42 3.44
C CYS A 200 -10.77 -5.12 4.12
N GLY A 201 -10.12 -5.23 5.28
CA GLY A 201 -9.49 -4.11 6.00
C GLY A 201 -8.11 -3.72 5.42
N CYS A 202 -8.02 -3.60 4.09
CA CYS A 202 -6.77 -3.33 3.38
C CYS A 202 -6.55 -1.83 3.19
N LEU A 203 -5.68 -1.25 4.02
CA LEU A 203 -5.21 0.14 3.90
C LEU A 203 -4.14 0.27 2.80
N PRO A 204 -3.98 1.46 2.18
CA PRO A 204 -2.87 1.69 1.25
C PRO A 204 -1.52 1.59 1.95
N GLY A 205 -0.48 1.19 1.20
CA GLY A 205 0.89 1.24 1.70
C GLY A 205 1.35 2.68 1.96
N CYS A 206 2.17 2.90 3.00
CA CYS A 206 2.76 4.21 3.24
C CYS A 206 3.78 4.60 2.14
N TYR A 207 4.38 3.59 1.50
CA TYR A 207 5.12 3.72 0.25
C TYR A 207 4.32 3.05 -0.87
N GLY A 208 4.01 3.81 -1.92
CA GLY A 208 3.21 3.34 -3.04
C GLY A 208 3.75 3.88 -4.36
N LEU A 209 3.80 3.00 -5.36
CA LEU A 209 4.12 3.35 -6.74
C LEU A 209 3.01 2.81 -7.62
N SER A 210 2.37 3.69 -8.37
CA SER A 210 1.35 3.34 -9.36
C SER A 210 1.56 4.15 -10.63
N TYR A 211 0.93 3.75 -11.73
CA TYR A 211 1.13 4.37 -13.03
C TYR A 211 -0.21 4.76 -13.67
N THR A 212 -0.34 6.02 -14.03
CA THR A 212 -1.35 6.49 -14.96
C THR A 212 -0.76 6.59 -16.35
N LYS A 213 -1.64 6.58 -17.36
CA LYS A 213 -1.24 6.64 -18.76
C LYS A 213 -2.21 7.51 -19.54
N THR A 214 -1.64 8.29 -20.45
CA THR A 214 -2.38 8.98 -21.50
C THR A 214 -2.11 8.25 -22.82
N GLN A 215 -3.18 7.91 -23.53
CA GLN A 215 -3.13 7.14 -24.77
C GLN A 215 -3.38 8.05 -25.98
N SER A 216 -2.57 7.89 -27.01
CA SER A 216 -2.86 8.32 -28.37
C SER A 216 -2.62 7.17 -29.34
N ALA A 217 -3.42 7.08 -30.40
CA ALA A 217 -3.28 6.05 -31.42
C ALA A 217 -3.43 6.64 -32.83
N SER A 218 -2.72 6.06 -33.78
CA SER A 218 -2.77 6.40 -35.21
C SER A 218 -2.74 5.12 -36.01
N LEU A 219 -3.39 5.13 -37.17
CA LEU A 219 -3.30 4.03 -38.13
C LEU A 219 -1.85 3.82 -38.58
N LEU A 220 -1.50 2.55 -38.76
CA LEU A 220 -0.21 2.14 -39.26
C LEU A 220 -0.12 2.37 -40.77
N SER A 221 0.98 2.95 -41.24
CA SER A 221 1.11 3.30 -42.65
C SER A 221 1.51 2.08 -43.49
N GLY A 222 0.68 1.71 -44.45
CA GLY A 222 0.98 0.69 -45.46
C GLY A 222 2.19 0.93 -46.34
N LYS A 223 2.76 2.15 -46.30
CA LYS A 223 3.93 2.56 -47.10
C LYS A 223 5.24 2.46 -46.31
N LEU A 224 5.22 1.92 -45.10
CA LEU A 224 6.42 1.71 -44.30
C LEU A 224 7.36 0.72 -45.00
N LYS A 225 8.58 1.16 -45.34
CA LYS A 225 9.65 0.29 -45.81
C LYS A 225 10.22 -0.49 -44.63
N ILE A 226 9.62 -1.63 -44.33
CA ILE A 226 10.09 -2.50 -43.25
C ILE A 226 11.23 -3.37 -43.80
N LYS A 227 12.25 -3.63 -42.98
CA LYS A 227 13.36 -4.51 -43.37
C LYS A 227 12.81 -5.92 -43.66
N PRO A 228 13.19 -6.56 -44.78
CA PRO A 228 12.68 -7.87 -45.16
C PRO A 228 13.02 -8.97 -44.12
N GLU A 229 14.11 -8.79 -43.37
CA GLU A 229 14.52 -9.67 -42.27
C GLU A 229 13.49 -9.74 -41.12
N LEU A 230 12.69 -8.69 -40.91
CA LEU A 230 11.63 -8.63 -39.89
C LEU A 230 10.25 -9.04 -40.44
N LEU A 231 10.09 -9.07 -41.77
CA LEU A 231 8.82 -9.37 -42.44
C LEU A 231 8.57 -10.87 -42.63
N GLY A 232 9.63 -11.67 -42.66
CA GLY A 232 9.53 -13.04 -43.17
C GLY A 232 8.89 -13.07 -44.57
N ASN A 233 8.11 -14.12 -44.84
CA ASN A 233 7.34 -14.25 -46.10
C ASN A 233 5.94 -13.59 -46.03
N LYS A 234 5.69 -12.64 -45.10
CA LYS A 234 4.37 -12.04 -44.91
C LYS A 234 4.17 -10.77 -45.76
N ASP A 235 2.97 -10.60 -46.30
CA ASP A 235 2.60 -9.49 -47.21
C ASP A 235 2.40 -8.15 -46.46
N PRO A 236 2.58 -6.97 -47.07
CA PRO A 236 2.32 -5.68 -46.41
C PRO A 236 0.88 -5.52 -45.91
N GLN A 237 -0.12 -6.12 -46.58
CA GLN A 237 -1.51 -6.10 -46.10
C GLN A 237 -1.68 -6.88 -44.79
N TYR A 238 -0.91 -7.95 -44.60
CA TYR A 238 -0.89 -8.67 -43.32
C TYR A 238 -0.41 -7.76 -42.20
N PHE A 239 0.59 -6.91 -42.47
CA PHE A 239 1.15 -5.99 -41.49
C PHE A 239 0.12 -4.96 -41.01
N GLU A 240 -0.62 -4.36 -41.94
CA GLU A 240 -1.67 -3.40 -41.64
C GLU A 240 -2.83 -3.99 -40.83
N ARG A 241 -3.07 -5.30 -40.93
CA ARG A 241 -4.22 -5.95 -40.27
C ARG A 241 -3.85 -6.61 -38.94
N ASN A 242 -2.64 -7.18 -38.82
CA ASN A 242 -2.27 -8.04 -37.69
C ASN A 242 -1.23 -7.40 -36.76
N ILE A 243 -0.47 -6.39 -37.21
CA ILE A 243 0.58 -5.82 -36.36
C ILE A 243 0.06 -4.67 -35.52
N ALA A 244 0.30 -4.73 -34.22
CA ALA A 244 0.15 -3.62 -33.30
C ALA A 244 1.53 -3.10 -32.89
N VAL A 245 1.73 -1.78 -32.98
CA VAL A 245 2.96 -1.13 -32.49
C VAL A 245 2.63 -0.33 -31.24
N LEU A 246 3.31 -0.60 -30.13
CA LEU A 246 3.13 0.09 -28.87
C LEU A 246 4.41 0.80 -28.45
N HIS A 247 4.33 2.11 -28.20
CA HIS A 247 5.41 2.88 -27.58
C HIS A 247 5.02 3.28 -26.16
N LEU A 248 5.87 2.98 -25.20
CA LEU A 248 5.74 3.29 -23.79
C LEU A 248 6.89 4.21 -23.39
N PHE A 249 6.60 5.44 -23.00
CA PHE A 249 7.65 6.40 -22.64
C PHE A 249 7.20 7.38 -21.58
N PHE A 250 8.18 7.98 -20.90
CA PHE A 250 7.95 9.07 -19.97
C PHE A 250 8.01 10.41 -20.71
N GLN A 251 7.11 11.33 -20.38
CA GLN A 251 7.13 12.69 -20.92
C GLN A 251 8.28 13.51 -20.35
N ASP A 252 8.51 13.38 -19.03
CA ASP A 252 9.49 14.15 -18.27
C ASP A 252 10.42 13.22 -17.49
N THR A 253 11.61 13.69 -17.13
CA THR A 253 12.58 12.94 -16.29
C THR A 253 12.35 13.14 -14.80
N GLN A 254 11.50 14.10 -14.43
CA GLN A 254 11.17 14.45 -13.05
C GLN A 254 9.66 14.32 -12.86
N PHE A 255 9.25 13.82 -11.68
CA PHE A 255 7.86 13.58 -11.36
C PHE A 255 7.53 14.13 -9.98
N THR A 256 6.29 14.56 -9.80
CA THR A 256 5.78 15.01 -8.51
C THR A 256 5.36 13.81 -7.67
N GLY A 257 5.90 13.71 -6.46
CA GLY A 257 5.47 12.73 -5.46
C GLY A 257 4.65 13.38 -4.36
N PHE A 258 3.75 12.61 -3.75
CA PHE A 258 3.01 12.99 -2.56
C PHE A 258 3.72 12.45 -1.33
N MET A 259 4.05 13.34 -0.39
CA MET A 259 4.72 12.99 0.85
C MET A 259 3.78 13.20 2.03
N LYS A 260 3.53 12.13 2.79
CA LYS A 260 2.81 12.19 4.07
C LYS A 260 3.81 12.36 5.20
N GLY A 261 3.58 13.35 6.05
CA GLY A 261 4.39 13.60 7.23
C GLY A 261 3.53 14.01 8.42
N GLU A 262 4.19 14.16 9.56
CA GLU A 262 3.56 14.72 10.75
C GLU A 262 3.24 16.20 10.51
N LEU A 263 2.00 16.61 10.81
CA LEU A 263 1.60 18.02 10.67
C LEU A 263 2.19 18.90 11.78
N PHE A 264 2.23 18.40 13.01
CA PHE A 264 2.76 19.10 14.18
C PHE A 264 3.57 18.14 15.03
N GLY A 265 4.87 18.38 15.12
CA GLY A 265 5.74 17.68 16.07
C GLY A 265 5.49 18.14 17.51
N PHE A 266 5.95 17.36 18.49
CA PHE A 266 5.85 17.73 19.91
C PHE A 266 6.56 19.06 20.22
N THR A 267 7.69 19.31 19.58
CA THR A 267 8.46 20.56 19.73
C THR A 267 7.72 21.78 19.21
N GLU A 268 7.05 21.65 18.07
CA GLU A 268 6.25 22.71 17.46
C GLU A 268 4.98 22.98 18.26
N PHE A 269 4.31 21.93 18.76
CA PHE A 269 3.19 22.07 19.68
C PHE A 269 3.57 22.87 20.94
N LEU A 270 4.71 22.53 21.56
CA LEU A 270 5.22 23.26 22.73
C LEU A 270 5.61 24.69 22.38
N SER A 271 6.22 24.91 21.21
CA SER A 271 6.61 26.25 20.75
C SER A 271 5.40 27.15 20.53
N ASN A 272 4.37 26.64 19.83
CA ASN A 272 3.13 27.39 19.57
C ASN A 272 2.37 27.67 20.87
N THR A 273 2.24 26.69 21.75
CA THR A 273 1.58 26.86 23.05
C THR A 273 2.34 27.84 23.96
N GLY A 274 3.67 27.68 24.05
CA GLY A 274 4.53 28.55 24.85
C GLY A 274 4.58 29.98 24.34
N GLY A 275 4.61 30.16 23.02
CA GLY A 275 4.54 31.49 22.39
C GLY A 275 3.22 32.19 22.69
N LEU A 276 2.10 31.46 22.61
CA LEU A 276 0.77 32.03 22.86
C LEU A 276 0.56 32.38 24.35
N LEU A 277 0.98 31.50 25.27
CA LEU A 277 0.95 31.78 26.71
C LEU A 277 1.91 32.91 27.12
N GLY A 278 3.09 32.97 26.51
CA GLY A 278 4.06 34.03 26.74
C GLY A 278 3.56 35.40 26.27
N LEU A 279 2.90 35.46 25.11
CA LEU A 279 2.40 36.71 24.53
C LEU A 279 1.17 37.25 25.28
N PHE A 280 0.17 36.40 25.57
CA PHE A 280 -1.10 36.86 26.15
C PHE A 280 -1.09 36.93 27.68
N MET A 281 -0.39 36.00 28.35
CA MET A 281 -0.39 35.92 29.81
C MET A 281 0.94 36.36 30.43
N GLY A 282 2.00 36.57 29.63
CA GLY A 282 3.35 36.74 30.17
C GLY A 282 3.86 35.51 30.93
N PHE A 283 3.23 34.36 30.71
CA PHE A 283 3.51 33.13 31.46
C PHE A 283 4.68 32.39 30.82
N SER A 284 5.71 32.09 31.62
CA SER A 284 6.89 31.35 31.19
C SER A 284 7.01 30.01 31.92
N PHE A 285 7.88 29.13 31.43
CA PHE A 285 8.19 27.87 32.12
C PHE A 285 8.70 28.10 33.56
N LEU A 286 9.47 29.17 33.79
CA LEU A 286 9.91 29.55 35.14
C LEU A 286 8.73 29.98 36.03
N SER A 287 7.77 30.71 35.46
CA SER A 287 6.53 31.10 36.16
C SER A 287 5.70 29.89 36.58
N ALA A 288 5.72 28.80 35.78
CA ALA A 288 5.06 27.53 36.13
C ALA A 288 5.68 26.89 37.38
N PHE A 289 7.02 26.85 37.46
CA PHE A 289 7.72 26.34 38.63
C PHE A 289 7.50 27.20 39.87
N GLU A 290 7.47 28.52 39.71
CA GLU A 290 7.17 29.45 40.81
C GLU A 290 5.74 29.23 41.35
N ALA A 291 4.76 29.05 40.45
CA ALA A 291 3.39 28.73 40.84
C ALA A 291 3.31 27.37 41.55
N PHE A 292 4.02 26.35 41.05
CA PHE A 292 4.06 25.02 41.67
C PHE A 292 4.72 25.07 43.05
N TYR A 293 5.83 25.79 43.19
CA TYR A 293 6.48 26.04 44.47
C TYR A 293 5.55 26.75 45.45
N PHE A 294 4.90 27.83 45.02
CA PHE A 294 4.01 28.58 45.90
C PHE A 294 2.78 27.77 46.30
N LEU A 295 2.15 27.04 45.39
CA LEU A 295 1.00 26.20 45.71
C LEU A 295 1.41 25.05 46.64
N SER A 296 2.47 24.31 46.32
CA SER A 296 2.91 23.16 47.13
C SER A 296 3.44 23.58 48.49
N LEU A 297 4.41 24.50 48.58
CA LEU A 297 5.00 24.91 49.86
C LEU A 297 4.01 25.69 50.72
N ARG A 298 3.22 26.60 50.14
CA ARG A 298 2.29 27.41 50.94
C ARG A 298 1.11 26.59 51.43
N LEU A 299 0.57 25.65 50.63
CA LEU A 299 -0.45 24.71 51.12
C LEU A 299 0.13 23.79 52.17
N TRP A 300 1.34 23.25 51.98
CA TRP A 300 1.98 22.35 52.94
C TRP A 300 2.28 23.08 54.27
N CYS A 301 2.87 24.27 54.23
CA CYS A 301 3.12 25.09 55.42
C CYS A 301 1.82 25.52 56.09
N THR A 302 0.77 25.84 55.33
CA THR A 302 -0.54 26.20 55.90
C THR A 302 -1.21 25.01 56.58
N VAL A 303 -1.15 23.81 55.98
CA VAL A 303 -1.70 22.58 56.57
C VAL A 303 -0.91 22.17 57.81
N ILE A 304 0.42 22.23 57.78
CA ILE A 304 1.25 21.96 58.98
C ILE A 304 0.94 22.98 60.07
N ARG A 305 0.84 24.28 59.73
CA ARG A 305 0.57 25.33 60.71
C ARG A 305 -0.84 25.20 61.31
N LYS A 306 -1.85 24.80 60.52
CA LYS A 306 -3.18 24.46 61.04
C LYS A 306 -3.12 23.27 62.00
N ARG A 307 -2.44 22.18 61.62
CA ARG A 307 -2.27 21.00 62.50
C ARG A 307 -1.55 21.34 63.80
N LYS A 308 -0.56 22.23 63.76
CA LYS A 308 0.18 22.68 64.95
C LYS A 308 -0.67 23.53 65.89
N ILE A 309 -1.49 24.43 65.34
CA ILE A 309 -2.44 25.23 66.14
C ILE A 309 -3.53 24.34 66.73
N GLU A 310 -4.02 23.35 65.98
CA GLU A 310 -5.03 22.40 66.45
C GLU A 310 -4.47 21.50 67.58
N SER A 311 -3.20 21.07 67.50
CA SER A 311 -2.53 20.39 68.61
C SER A 311 -2.30 21.28 69.83
N GLU A 312 -1.92 22.55 69.64
CA GLU A 312 -1.75 23.51 70.75
C GLU A 312 -3.10 23.87 71.41
N LEU A 313 -4.21 23.91 70.65
CA LEU A 313 -5.56 24.10 71.20
C LEU A 313 -6.02 22.88 72.02
N LEU A 314 -5.71 21.66 71.55
CA LEU A 314 -6.00 20.42 72.27
C LEU A 314 -5.19 20.30 73.56
N GLU A 315 -3.92 20.72 73.56
CA GLU A 315 -3.08 20.74 74.76
C GLU A 315 -3.56 21.79 75.78
N THR A 316 -4.01 22.97 75.33
CA THR A 316 -4.57 24.00 76.24
C THR A 316 -5.94 23.59 76.81
N GLU A 317 -6.80 22.93 76.03
CA GLU A 317 -8.02 22.32 76.57
C GLU A 317 -7.73 21.21 77.59
N GLN A 318 -6.72 20.38 77.35
CA GLN A 318 -6.30 19.36 78.32
C GLN A 318 -5.68 19.98 79.57
N ALA A 319 -4.90 21.05 79.44
CA ALA A 319 -4.34 21.79 80.58
C ALA A 319 -5.44 22.47 81.41
N ASP A 320 -6.46 23.07 80.76
CA ASP A 320 -7.59 23.70 81.45
C ASP A 320 -8.51 22.67 82.14
N LYS A 321 -8.73 21.50 81.50
CA LYS A 321 -9.40 20.36 82.15
C LYS A 321 -8.60 19.85 83.35
N LYS A 322 -7.27 19.75 83.24
CA LYS A 322 -6.40 19.32 84.34
C LYS A 322 -6.35 20.34 85.48
N PHE A 323 -6.39 21.63 85.16
CA PHE A 323 -6.47 22.73 86.14
C PHE A 323 -7.80 22.74 86.90
N LYS A 324 -8.93 22.56 86.20
CA LYS A 324 -10.27 22.38 86.82
C LYS A 324 -10.38 21.11 87.67
N HIS A 325 -9.63 20.06 87.33
CA HIS A 325 -9.58 18.82 88.12
C HIS A 325 -8.63 18.90 89.32
N MET A 326 -7.63 19.78 89.28
CA MET A 326 -6.67 20.06 90.38
C MET A 326 -7.28 20.99 91.44
N PHE A 327 -8.27 21.80 91.06
CA PHE A 327 -9.04 22.64 91.98
C PHE A 327 -10.55 22.50 91.75
N PRO A 328 -11.18 21.41 92.23
CA PRO A 328 -12.62 21.39 92.39
C PRO A 328 -12.94 22.26 93.61
N PHE A 329 -13.69 23.35 93.43
CA PHE A 329 -14.16 24.32 94.44
C PHE A 329 -14.58 23.75 95.82
N PRO A 330 -14.81 24.57 96.89
CA PRO A 330 -14.59 26.02 97.05
C PRO A 330 -13.91 26.41 98.40
N PHE A 331 -13.43 27.65 98.56
CA PHE A 331 -13.39 28.27 99.89
C PHE A 331 -14.54 29.28 99.98
N LEU A 332 -15.59 28.88 100.69
CA LEU A 332 -16.63 29.76 101.25
C LEU A 332 -16.12 30.31 102.58
N ARG A 333 -15.92 31.63 102.69
CA ARG A 333 -16.48 32.48 103.77
C ARG A 333 -16.27 33.96 103.46
#